data_AF-A0A1R4A661-F1
#
_entry.id   AF-A0A1R4A661-F1
#
_cell.length_a   1.000
_cell.length_b   1.000
_cell.length_c   1.000
_cell.angle_alpha   90.00
_cell.angle_beta   90.00
_cell.angle_gamma   90.00
#
_symmetry.space_group_name_H-M   'P 1'
#
loop_
_entity.id
_entity.type
_entity.pdbx_description
1 polymer ?
#
loop_
_entity_poly.entity_id
_entity_poly.type
_entity_poly.pdbx_seq_one_letter_code
_entity_poly.pdbx_strand_id
1 'polypeptide(L)'
;MKTEKERKNDIKTMKWRTENELHTLLSVGRDAVITMEKERFTPSVFSEIRYGEKEGIGIYYPVYRDGSCAEAQYIKFSYAKYGKEDVVVLERASEEEMEEYDKERLGHLLRR
;
A
#
# COMPACT_ATOMS: atom_id res chain seq x y z
N MET A 1 -5.93 -17.60 -23.34
CA MET A 1 -7.04 -17.18 -22.46
C MET A 1 -6.75 -17.73 -21.06
N LYS A 2 -6.34 -16.91 -20.08
CA LYS A 2 -6.07 -17.39 -18.72
C LYS A 2 -7.39 -17.78 -18.03
N THR A 3 -7.43 -18.94 -17.39
CA THR A 3 -8.60 -19.43 -16.66
C THR A 3 -8.82 -18.66 -15.35
N GLU A 4 -10.05 -18.65 -14.84
CA GLU A 4 -10.43 -17.90 -13.61
C GLU A 4 -9.62 -18.35 -12.37
N LYS A 5 -9.22 -19.63 -12.34
CA LYS A 5 -8.39 -20.23 -11.28
C LYS A 5 -6.95 -19.70 -11.31
N GLU A 6 -6.37 -19.53 -12.49
CA GLU A 6 -5.02 -18.95 -12.67
C GLU A 6 -5.00 -17.47 -12.26
N ARG A 7 -6.04 -16.70 -12.62
CA ARG A 7 -6.15 -15.29 -12.21
C ARG A 7 -6.23 -15.10 -10.69
N LYS A 8 -6.99 -15.96 -9.99
CA LYS A 8 -7.10 -15.91 -8.52
C LYS A 8 -5.77 -16.24 -7.84
N ASN A 9 -5.01 -17.19 -8.38
CA ASN A 9 -3.67 -17.51 -7.88
C ASN A 9 -2.69 -16.35 -8.10
N ASP A 10 -2.66 -15.77 -9.31
CA ASP A 10 -1.81 -14.62 -9.63
C ASP A 10 -2.08 -13.44 -8.67
N ILE A 11 -3.35 -13.11 -8.41
CA ILE A 11 -3.74 -12.03 -7.48
C ILE A 11 -3.27 -12.32 -6.05
N LYS A 12 -3.48 -13.55 -5.55
CA LYS A 12 -3.02 -13.94 -4.21
C LYS A 12 -1.50 -13.83 -4.09
N THR A 13 -0.77 -14.26 -5.11
CA THR A 13 0.70 -14.17 -5.15
C THR A 13 1.17 -12.72 -5.18
N MET A 14 0.53 -11.84 -5.96
CA MET A 14 0.87 -10.41 -6.01
C MET A 14 0.57 -9.69 -4.68
N LYS A 15 -0.56 -10.03 -4.05
CA LYS A 15 -0.91 -9.51 -2.72
C LYS A 15 0.15 -9.88 -1.69
N TRP A 16 0.47 -11.17 -1.60
CA TRP A 16 1.49 -11.67 -0.67
C TRP A 16 2.85 -11.01 -0.89
N ARG A 17 3.26 -10.78 -2.14
CA ARG A 17 4.51 -10.07 -2.46
C ARG A 17 4.48 -8.63 -1.94
N THR A 18 3.40 -7.89 -2.21
CA THR A 18 3.27 -6.50 -1.76
C THR A 18 3.22 -6.42 -0.23
N GLU A 19 2.46 -7.30 0.42
CA GLU A 19 2.40 -7.39 1.89
C GLU A 19 3.78 -7.65 2.50
N ASN A 20 4.59 -8.51 1.90
CA ASN A 20 5.93 -8.82 2.40
C ASN A 20 6.89 -7.61 2.31
N GLU A 21 6.80 -6.83 1.25
CA GLU A 21 7.52 -5.55 1.13
C GLU A 21 7.02 -4.54 2.17
N LEU A 22 5.71 -4.42 2.38
CA LEU A 22 5.15 -3.56 3.43
C LEU A 22 5.59 -3.98 4.85
N HIS A 23 5.64 -5.28 5.13
CA HIS A 23 6.19 -5.78 6.40
C HIS A 23 7.66 -5.40 6.57
N THR A 24 8.44 -5.47 5.50
CA THR A 24 9.84 -5.03 5.50
C THR A 24 9.93 -3.54 5.80
N LEU A 25 9.19 -2.70 5.06
CA LEU A 25 9.10 -1.25 5.29
C LEU A 25 8.80 -0.91 6.75
N LEU A 26 7.77 -1.55 7.32
CA LEU A 26 7.33 -1.31 8.70
C LEU A 26 8.33 -1.80 9.76
N SER A 27 9.17 -2.78 9.44
CA SER A 27 10.20 -3.31 10.34
C SER A 27 11.47 -2.46 10.42
N VAL A 28 11.75 -1.65 9.39
CA VAL A 28 13.00 -0.89 9.26
C VAL A 28 12.96 0.43 10.04
N GLY A 29 11.84 1.16 10.02
CA GLY A 29 11.73 2.43 10.75
C GLY A 29 10.65 3.37 10.23
N ARG A 30 10.62 4.60 10.76
CA ARG A 30 9.66 5.64 10.36
C ARG A 30 10.00 6.28 9.02
N ASP A 31 11.29 6.55 8.80
CA ASP A 31 11.81 7.21 7.58
C ASP A 31 12.28 6.20 6.52
N ALA A 32 11.80 4.96 6.62
CA ALA A 32 12.17 3.93 5.68
C ALA A 32 11.49 4.19 4.32
N VAL A 33 12.27 3.99 3.26
CA VAL A 33 11.80 4.02 1.88
C VAL A 33 12.27 2.73 1.22
N ILE A 34 11.34 2.03 0.57
CA ILE A 34 11.66 0.84 -0.21
C ILE A 34 11.16 1.02 -1.65
N THR A 35 11.74 0.27 -2.57
CA THR A 35 11.30 0.24 -3.97
C THR A 35 10.97 -1.19 -4.37
N MET A 36 9.97 -1.34 -5.22
CA MET A 36 9.62 -2.64 -5.81
C MET A 36 9.27 -2.49 -7.29
N GLU A 37 9.43 -3.56 -8.06
CA GLU A 37 8.99 -3.60 -9.46
C GLU A 37 7.50 -3.29 -9.58
N LYS A 38 7.12 -2.43 -10.52
CA LYS A 38 5.72 -2.06 -10.78
C LYS A 38 4.83 -3.28 -11.01
N GLU A 39 5.34 -4.29 -11.69
CA GLU A 39 4.61 -5.53 -12.00
C GLU A 39 4.35 -6.40 -10.76
N ARG A 40 5.03 -6.15 -9.65
CA ARG A 40 4.87 -6.91 -8.40
C ARG A 40 3.97 -6.20 -7.39
N PHE A 41 3.75 -4.90 -7.57
CA PHE A 41 2.90 -4.08 -6.73
C PHE A 41 1.42 -4.35 -7.03
N THR A 42 0.60 -4.47 -5.99
CA THR A 42 -0.85 -4.43 -6.12
C THR A 42 -1.49 -3.49 -5.11
N PRO A 43 -2.25 -2.47 -5.55
CA PRO A 43 -2.93 -1.55 -4.64
C PRO A 43 -4.05 -2.24 -3.83
N SER A 44 -4.48 -3.44 -4.25
CA SER A 44 -5.56 -4.19 -3.58
C SER A 44 -5.22 -4.74 -2.18
N VAL A 45 -3.99 -4.52 -1.70
CA VAL A 45 -3.61 -4.76 -0.30
C VAL A 45 -4.10 -3.65 0.63
N PHE A 46 -4.33 -2.45 0.11
CA PHE A 46 -4.83 -1.34 0.89
C PHE A 46 -6.34 -1.43 1.01
N SER A 47 -6.84 -1.13 2.22
CA SER A 47 -8.27 -1.08 2.53
C SER A 47 -8.96 0.12 1.88
N GLU A 48 -8.26 1.25 1.85
CA GLU A 48 -8.68 2.51 1.27
C GLU A 48 -7.45 3.17 0.65
N ILE A 49 -7.64 3.87 -0.48
CA ILE A 49 -6.58 4.59 -1.18
C ILE A 49 -7.10 5.98 -1.53
N ARG A 50 -6.27 7.00 -1.28
CA ARG A 50 -6.44 8.34 -1.87
C ARG A 50 -5.31 8.67 -2.82
N TYR A 51 -5.61 9.62 -3.69
CA TYR A 51 -4.80 10.14 -4.80
C TYR A 51 -4.63 9.15 -5.98
N GLY A 52 -4.28 9.73 -7.13
CA GLY A 52 -4.66 9.30 -8.48
C GLY A 52 -3.82 8.20 -9.15
N GLU A 53 -3.73 8.24 -10.48
CA GLU A 53 -3.13 7.16 -11.29
C GLU A 53 -1.61 6.96 -11.09
N LYS A 54 -0.91 7.94 -10.50
CA LYS A 54 0.57 8.00 -10.44
C LYS A 54 1.16 7.96 -9.02
N GLU A 55 0.38 8.33 -8.01
CA GLU A 55 0.79 8.28 -6.60
C GLU A 55 -0.45 8.24 -5.70
N GLY A 56 -0.29 7.69 -4.50
CA GLY A 56 -1.38 7.54 -3.55
C GLY A 56 -0.94 7.27 -2.13
N ILE A 57 -1.89 7.47 -1.20
CA ILE A 57 -1.79 7.08 0.20
C ILE A 57 -2.81 5.99 0.47
N GLY A 58 -2.33 4.81 0.86
CA GLY A 58 -3.14 3.65 1.18
C GLY A 58 -3.14 3.34 2.67
N ILE A 59 -4.32 2.99 3.22
CA ILE A 59 -4.43 2.46 4.58
C ILE A 59 -4.19 0.94 4.55
N TYR A 60 -3.08 0.52 5.16
CA TYR A 60 -2.71 -0.87 5.35
C TYR A 60 -2.95 -1.30 6.80
N TYR A 61 -3.54 -2.48 6.98
CA TYR A 61 -3.80 -3.09 8.27
C TYR A 61 -2.92 -4.34 8.40
N PRO A 62 -1.72 -4.25 9.00
CA PRO A 62 -0.86 -5.41 9.20
C PRO A 62 -1.57 -6.45 10.04
N VAL A 63 -1.62 -7.69 9.57
CA VAL A 63 -2.15 -8.83 10.32
C VAL A 63 -0.98 -9.60 10.91
N TYR A 64 -0.93 -9.74 12.22
CA TYR A 64 0.08 -10.53 12.90
C TYR A 64 -0.21 -12.03 12.77
N ARG A 65 0.79 -12.87 13.05
CA ARG A 65 0.67 -14.33 12.94
C ARG A 65 -0.41 -14.94 13.85
N ASP A 66 -0.76 -14.26 14.93
CA ASP A 66 -1.82 -14.64 15.86
C ASP A 66 -3.23 -14.24 15.38
N GLY A 67 -3.33 -13.59 14.21
CA GLY A 67 -4.58 -13.10 13.64
C GLY A 67 -5.04 -11.77 14.20
N SER A 68 -4.28 -11.15 15.11
CA SER A 68 -4.58 -9.80 15.58
C SER A 68 -4.25 -8.76 14.49
N CYS A 69 -5.09 -7.72 14.42
CA CYS A 69 -4.90 -6.60 13.52
C CYS A 69 -4.08 -5.52 14.24
N ALA A 70 -2.97 -5.10 13.63
CA ALA A 70 -2.19 -3.97 14.10
C ALA A 70 -2.93 -2.64 13.89
N GLU A 71 -2.40 -1.57 14.47
CA GLU A 71 -2.82 -0.21 14.17
C GLU A 71 -2.70 0.09 12.67
N ALA A 72 -3.64 0.88 12.15
CA ALA A 72 -3.64 1.32 10.76
C ALA A 72 -2.32 2.00 10.40
N GLN A 73 -1.70 1.57 9.31
CA GLN A 73 -0.48 2.15 8.77
C GLN A 73 -0.80 2.86 7.46
N TYR A 74 -0.36 4.11 7.34
CA TYR A 74 -0.60 4.94 6.17
C TYR A 74 0.66 4.88 5.31
N ILE A 75 0.51 4.32 4.12
CA ILE A 75 1.63 4.06 3.22
C ILE A 75 1.46 4.90 1.97
N LYS A 76 2.46 5.72 1.68
CA LYS A 76 2.59 6.42 0.40
C LYS A 76 3.17 5.46 -0.62
N PHE A 77 2.63 5.51 -1.82
CA PHE A 77 3.18 4.84 -2.98
C PHE A 77 3.25 5.79 -4.16
N SER A 78 4.33 5.74 -4.94
CA SER A 78 4.47 6.53 -6.16
C SER A 78 5.12 5.70 -7.27
N TYR A 79 4.58 5.81 -8.50
CA TYR A 79 5.18 5.16 -9.66
C TYR A 79 6.32 6.03 -10.19
N ALA A 80 7.52 5.45 -10.24
CA ALA A 80 8.73 6.13 -10.69
C ALA A 80 9.46 5.29 -11.74
N LYS A 81 10.46 5.91 -12.40
CA LYS A 81 11.40 5.20 -13.27
C LYS A 81 12.81 5.28 -12.71
N TYR A 82 13.43 4.13 -12.51
CA TYR A 82 14.86 4.02 -12.19
C TYR A 82 15.58 3.46 -13.42
N GLY A 83 16.26 4.33 -14.16
CA GLY A 83 16.88 3.96 -15.43
C GLY A 83 15.85 3.54 -16.47
N LYS A 84 15.85 2.24 -16.84
CA LYS A 84 14.90 1.66 -17.80
C LYS A 84 13.72 0.93 -17.15
N GLU A 85 13.71 0.82 -15.82
CA GLU A 85 12.73 0.01 -15.09
C GLU A 85 11.63 0.89 -14.46
N ASP A 86 10.38 0.46 -14.59
CA ASP A 86 9.23 1.04 -13.91
C ASP A 86 9.11 0.43 -12.51
N VAL A 87 9.16 1.28 -11.48
CA VAL A 87 9.13 0.88 -10.07
C VAL A 87 8.02 1.60 -9.32
N VAL A 88 7.67 1.06 -8.15
CA VAL A 88 6.84 1.71 -7.15
C VAL A 88 7.73 1.98 -5.94
N VAL A 89 7.79 3.24 -5.53
CA VAL A 89 8.42 3.67 -4.29
C VAL A 89 7.36 3.58 -3.20
N LEU A 90 7.70 2.97 -2.06
CA LEU A 90 6.84 2.85 -0.89
C LEU A 90 7.53 3.51 0.31
N GLU A 91 6.81 4.36 1.00
CA GLU A 91 7.27 5.02 2.22
C GLU A 91 6.10 5.18 3.21
N ARG A 92 6.40 5.43 4.48
CA ARG A 92 5.35 5.74 5.45
C ARG A 92 4.91 7.19 5.27
N ALA A 93 3.60 7.44 5.36
CA ALA A 93 3.11 8.81 5.42
C ALA A 93 3.62 9.51 6.69
N SER A 94 3.91 10.80 6.57
CA SER A 94 4.22 11.66 7.72
C SER A 94 2.98 11.88 8.59
N GLU A 95 3.17 12.37 9.83
CA GLU A 95 2.04 12.70 10.72
C GLU A 95 1.10 13.73 10.09
N GLU A 96 1.65 14.74 9.42
CA GLU A 96 0.87 15.79 8.76
C GLU A 96 0.00 15.22 7.63
N GLU A 97 0.57 14.33 6.80
CA GLU A 97 -0.16 13.66 5.71
C GLU A 97 -1.23 12.70 6.25
N MET A 98 -0.94 12.00 7.35
CA MET A 98 -1.93 11.15 8.04
C MET A 98 -3.11 11.98 8.56
N GLU A 99 -2.83 13.11 9.22
CA GLU A 99 -3.87 14.00 9.72
C GLU A 99 -4.71 14.62 8.61
N GLU A 100 -4.09 15.03 7.50
CA GLU A 100 -4.82 15.57 6.35
C GLU A 100 -5.76 14.52 5.76
N TYR A 101 -5.25 13.30 5.54
CA TYR A 101 -6.04 12.18 5.06
C TYR A 101 -7.22 11.87 5.99
N ASP A 102 -6.99 11.82 7.30
CA ASP A 102 -8.05 11.53 8.28
C ASP A 102 -9.07 12.65 8.38
N LYS A 103 -8.66 13.93 8.30
CA LYS A 103 -9.58 15.09 8.24
C LYS A 103 -10.49 14.98 7.03
N GLU A 104 -9.96 14.67 5.85
CA GLU A 104 -10.75 14.47 4.63
C GLU A 104 -11.70 13.27 4.75
N ARG A 105 -11.19 12.13 5.24
CA ARG A 105 -11.98 10.90 5.45
C ARG A 105 -13.14 11.12 6.41
N LEU A 106 -12.90 11.76 7.55
CA LEU A 106 -13.94 12.13 8.51
C LEU A 106 -14.92 13.16 7.92
N GLY A 107 -14.42 14.11 7.13
CA GLY A 107 -15.23 15.08 6.40
C GLY A 107 -16.21 14.45 5.40
N HIS A 108 -15.93 13.25 4.89
CA HIS A 108 -16.86 12.47 4.08
C HIS A 108 -17.93 11.73 4.91
N LEU A 109 -17.60 11.33 6.14
CA LEU A 109 -18.52 10.62 7.04
C LEU A 109 -19.55 11.57 7.68
N LEU A 110 -19.17 12.83 7.93
CA LEU A 110 -20.02 13.84 8.58
C LEU A 110 -21.02 14.56 7.65
N ARG A 111 -20.99 14.27 6.34
CA ARG A 111 -21.92 14.84 5.34
C ARG A 111 -23.10 13.92 4.99
N ARG A 112 -23.35 12.90 5.81
CA ARG A 112 -24.52 12.01 5.73
C ARG A 112 -25.52 12.36 6.82
#